data_AF-A0A376CTB9-F1
#
_entry.id   AF-A0A376CTB9-F1
#
_cell.length_a   1.000
_cell.length_b   1.000
_cell.length_c   1.000
_cell.angle_alpha   90.00
_cell.angle_beta   90.00
_cell.angle_gamma   90.00
#
_symmetry.space_group_name_H-M   'P 1'
#
loop_
_entity.id
_entity.type
_entity.pdbx_description
1 polymer ?
#
loop_
_entity_poly.entity_id
_entity_poly.type
_entity_poly.pdbx_seq_one_letter_code
_entity_poly.pdbx_strand_id
1 'polypeptide(L)'
;MLRHNVPVRRDLDQIAADNGFDFHIIDNEIYWDESRAYRFTLRQIEEQIEKPTAELHQMCLEVVDRAVKDEEILTQLAIPPLYWDVIAESWRARDPSLYGRMDFA
;
A
#
# COMPACT_ATOMS: atom_id res chain seq x y z
N MET A 1 14.12 8.14 10.58
CA MET A 1 14.11 6.71 10.92
C MET A 1 15.40 6.34 11.64
N LEU A 2 15.33 5.71 12.82
CA LEU A 2 16.49 5.19 13.54
C LEU A 2 16.45 3.66 13.51
N ARG A 3 17.55 3.03 13.09
CA ARG A 3 17.69 1.56 13.08
C ARG A 3 18.24 1.06 14.41
N HIS A 4 17.64 -0.01 14.93
CA HIS A 4 18.05 -0.73 16.13
C HIS A 4 18.41 -2.17 15.80
N ASN A 5 19.37 -2.73 16.55
CA ASN A 5 19.55 -4.17 16.63
C ASN A 5 18.77 -4.66 17.84
N VAL A 6 17.96 -5.71 17.67
CA VAL A 6 17.13 -6.29 18.71
C VAL A 6 17.31 -7.81 18.72
N PRO A 7 17.16 -8.49 19.86
CA PRO A 7 17.19 -9.95 19.89
C PRO A 7 15.97 -10.50 19.12
N VAL A 8 16.20 -11.53 18.30
CA VAL A 8 15.13 -12.28 17.64
C VAL A 8 14.19 -12.88 18.69
N ARG A 9 12.87 -12.83 18.43
CA ARG A 9 11.88 -13.38 19.36
C ARG A 9 12.13 -14.88 19.58
N ARG A 10 12.03 -15.32 20.83
CA ARG A 10 12.07 -16.75 21.16
C ARG A 10 10.89 -17.45 20.50
N ASP A 11 11.13 -18.66 20.00
CA ASP A 11 10.10 -19.52 19.42
C ASP A 11 9.40 -18.92 18.18
N LEU A 12 10.12 -18.07 17.40
CA LEU A 12 9.59 -17.39 16.22
C LEU A 12 8.90 -18.35 15.25
N ASP A 13 9.50 -19.50 14.96
CA ASP A 13 8.95 -20.48 14.01
C ASP A 13 7.58 -21.02 14.47
N GLN A 14 7.43 -21.33 15.76
CA GLN A 14 6.17 -21.80 16.32
C GLN A 14 5.12 -20.69 16.30
N ILE A 15 5.50 -19.48 16.69
CA ILE A 15 4.59 -18.31 16.68
C ILE A 15 4.13 -18.01 15.24
N ALA A 16 5.04 -18.09 14.28
CA ALA A 16 4.73 -17.89 12.87
C ALA A 16 3.71 -18.95 12.40
N ALA A 17 3.95 -20.22 12.69
CA ALA A 17 3.02 -21.31 12.37
C ALA A 17 1.64 -21.12 13.02
N ASP A 18 1.59 -20.78 14.31
CA ASP A 18 0.34 -20.59 15.06
C ASP A 18 -0.51 -19.43 14.51
N ASN A 19 0.10 -18.47 13.82
CA ASN A 19 -0.56 -17.31 13.21
C ASN A 19 -0.69 -17.41 11.68
N GLY A 20 -0.33 -18.55 11.07
CA GLY A 20 -0.39 -18.73 9.61
C GLY A 20 0.60 -17.87 8.82
N PHE A 21 1.74 -17.51 9.43
CA PHE A 21 2.79 -16.71 8.82
C PHE A 21 3.85 -17.58 8.15
N ASP A 22 3.48 -18.20 7.03
CA ASP A 22 4.28 -19.22 6.34
C ASP A 22 5.45 -18.66 5.51
N PHE A 23 5.66 -17.34 5.53
CA PHE A 23 6.64 -16.66 4.67
C PHE A 23 7.71 -15.89 5.47
N HIS A 24 7.95 -16.24 6.73
CA HIS A 24 9.10 -15.73 7.48
C HIS A 24 10.45 -16.23 6.91
N ILE A 25 10.43 -17.36 6.20
CA ILE A 25 11.52 -17.92 5.40
C ILE A 25 10.99 -18.18 3.97
N ILE A 26 11.72 -17.75 2.95
CA ILE A 26 11.41 -17.99 1.52
C ILE A 26 12.67 -18.50 0.85
N ASP A 27 12.57 -19.56 0.04
CA ASP A 27 13.71 -20.19 -0.66
C ASP A 27 14.88 -20.55 0.27
N ASN A 28 14.56 -20.96 1.50
CA ASN A 28 15.52 -21.29 2.56
C ASN A 28 16.37 -20.09 3.05
N GLU A 29 15.91 -18.86 2.78
CA GLU A 29 16.49 -17.59 3.23
C GLU A 29 15.53 -16.85 4.17
N ILE A 30 16.09 -16.08 5.12
CA ILE A 30 15.28 -15.27 6.06
C ILE A 30 14.64 -14.12 5.29
N TYR A 31 13.32 -14.18 5.14
CA TYR A 31 12.53 -13.08 4.57
C TYR A 31 12.18 -12.04 5.64
N TRP A 32 11.76 -12.51 6.83
CA TRP A 32 11.41 -11.65 7.97
C TRP A 32 12.54 -11.61 9.00
N ASP A 33 13.45 -10.65 8.86
CA ASP A 33 14.58 -10.47 9.78
C ASP A 33 14.18 -9.68 11.05
N GLU A 34 13.84 -10.40 12.12
CA GLU A 34 13.54 -9.80 13.44
C GLU A 34 14.78 -9.31 14.19
N SER A 35 16.01 -9.45 13.67
CA SER A 35 17.20 -8.91 14.36
C SER A 35 17.32 -7.39 14.28
N ARG A 36 16.44 -6.76 13.48
CA ARG A 36 16.45 -5.32 13.19
C ARG A 36 15.07 -4.74 13.43
N ALA A 37 15.05 -3.54 14.00
CA ALA A 37 13.83 -2.74 14.11
C ALA A 37 14.08 -1.30 13.67
N TYR A 38 13.11 -0.71 12.99
CA TYR A 38 13.16 0.69 12.58
C TYR A 38 12.19 1.51 13.42
N ARG A 39 12.69 2.57 14.04
CA ARG A 39 11.90 3.46 14.89
C ARG A 39 11.65 4.79 14.18
N PHE A 40 10.40 5.21 14.24
CA PHE A 40 9.94 6.53 13.83
C PHE A 40 9.48 7.31 15.07
N THR A 41 9.55 8.64 15.01
CA THR A 41 8.82 9.46 15.98
C THR A 41 7.36 9.56 15.54
N LEU A 42 6.45 9.84 16.48
CA LEU A 42 5.05 10.06 16.15
C LEU A 42 4.89 11.16 15.09
N ARG A 43 5.64 12.26 15.24
CA ARG A 43 5.68 13.34 14.25
C ARG A 43 6.10 12.88 12.84
N GLN A 44 7.07 11.97 12.73
CA GLN A 44 7.44 11.41 11.42
C GLN A 44 6.30 10.59 10.81
N ILE A 45 5.58 9.82 11.63
CA ILE A 45 4.44 9.03 11.18
C ILE A 45 3.32 9.97 10.71
N GLU A 46 2.86 10.88 11.56
CA GLU A 46 1.70 11.74 11.28
C GLU A 46 1.97 12.75 10.17
N GLU A 47 3.08 13.49 10.25
CA GLU A 47 3.35 14.61 9.34
C GLU A 47 4.01 14.20 8.02
N GLN A 48 4.78 13.10 8.01
CA GLN A 48 5.62 12.74 6.87
C GLN A 48 5.18 11.45 6.16
N ILE A 49 4.28 10.66 6.75
CA ILE A 49 3.75 9.45 6.12
C ILE A 49 2.23 9.56 5.98
N GLU A 50 1.49 9.67 7.09
CA GLU A 50 0.03 9.63 7.07
C GLU A 50 -0.58 10.82 6.31
N LYS A 51 -0.18 12.04 6.66
CA LYS A 51 -0.71 13.24 5.99
C LYS A 51 -0.39 13.27 4.49
N PRO A 52 0.86 13.05 4.03
CA PRO A 52 1.14 12.97 2.60
C PRO A 52 0.42 11.81 1.90
N THR A 53 0.26 10.66 2.56
CA THR A 53 -0.51 9.52 2.00
C THR A 53 -1.97 9.91 1.76
N ALA A 54 -2.60 10.62 2.71
CA ALA A 54 -3.97 11.09 2.56
C ALA A 54 -4.11 12.11 1.42
N GLU A 55 -3.15 13.05 1.31
CA GLU A 55 -3.13 14.04 0.23
C GLU A 55 -2.95 13.37 -1.14
N LEU A 56 -1.96 12.49 -1.28
CA LEU A 56 -1.73 11.74 -2.51
C LEU A 56 -2.93 10.85 -2.88
N HIS A 57 -3.60 10.27 -1.89
CA HIS A 57 -4.79 9.48 -2.15
C HIS A 57 -5.90 10.34 -2.76
N GLN A 58 -6.12 11.55 -2.22
CA GLN A 58 -7.08 12.48 -2.81
C GLN A 58 -6.68 12.90 -4.23
N MET A 59 -5.40 13.15 -4.47
CA MET A 59 -4.92 13.43 -5.83
C MET A 59 -5.18 12.26 -6.80
N CYS A 60 -5.02 11.01 -6.37
CA CYS A 60 -5.40 9.84 -7.18
C CYS A 60 -6.90 9.85 -7.51
N LEU A 61 -7.76 10.16 -6.54
CA LEU A 61 -9.21 10.26 -6.74
C LEU A 61 -9.59 11.40 -7.70
N GLU A 62 -8.89 12.54 -7.62
CA GLU A 62 -9.06 13.65 -8.57
C GLU A 62 -8.69 13.24 -10.01
N VAL A 63 -7.64 12.43 -10.19
CA VAL A 63 -7.29 11.89 -11.50
C VAL A 63 -8.42 11.00 -12.03
N VAL A 64 -9.01 10.15 -11.19
CA VAL A 64 -10.15 9.30 -11.60
C VAL A 64 -11.34 10.18 -12.00
N ASP A 65 -11.70 11.18 -11.21
CA ASP A 65 -12.82 12.08 -11.51
C ASP A 65 -12.65 12.83 -12.85
N ARG A 66 -11.41 13.17 -13.21
CA ARG A 66 -11.07 13.75 -14.52
C ARG A 66 -11.12 12.71 -15.63
N ALA A 67 -10.52 11.54 -15.40
CA ALA A 67 -10.39 10.49 -16.42
C ALA A 67 -11.76 10.00 -16.92
N VAL A 68 -12.74 9.84 -16.03
CA VAL A 68 -14.09 9.39 -16.42
C VAL A 68 -14.88 10.41 -17.26
N LYS A 69 -14.35 11.64 -17.44
CA LYS A 69 -14.95 12.72 -18.24
C LYS A 69 -14.11 13.06 -19.48
N ASP A 70 -12.96 12.42 -19.65
CA ASP A 70 -11.97 12.75 -20.67
C ASP A 70 -11.27 11.47 -21.18
N GLU A 71 -11.70 11.04 -22.36
CA GLU A 71 -11.20 9.83 -23.04
C GLU A 71 -9.70 9.90 -23.36
N GLU A 72 -9.12 11.09 -23.51
CA GLU A 72 -7.69 11.25 -23.76
C GLU A 72 -6.86 10.78 -22.55
N ILE A 73 -7.36 10.99 -21.32
CA ILE A 73 -6.70 10.53 -20.10
C ILE A 73 -6.77 9.00 -20.01
N LEU A 74 -7.93 8.40 -20.28
CA LEU A 74 -8.10 6.94 -20.28
C LEU A 74 -7.22 6.27 -21.35
N THR A 75 -7.06 6.92 -22.50
CA THR A 75 -6.16 6.50 -23.57
C THR A 75 -4.70 6.55 -23.13
N GLN A 76 -4.27 7.62 -22.46
CA GLN A 76 -2.91 7.73 -21.90
C GLN A 76 -2.62 6.69 -20.82
N LEU A 77 -3.63 6.31 -20.03
CA LEU A 77 -3.55 5.21 -19.06
C LEU A 77 -3.59 3.81 -19.72
N ALA A 78 -3.66 3.75 -21.06
CA ALA A 78 -3.76 2.53 -21.84
C ALA A 78 -4.95 1.64 -21.45
N ILE A 79 -6.07 2.25 -21.03
CA ILE A 79 -7.30 1.54 -20.69
C ILE A 79 -8.14 1.37 -21.97
N PRO A 80 -8.46 0.13 -22.40
CA PRO A 80 -9.27 -0.09 -23.60
C PRO A 80 -10.69 0.50 -23.51
N PRO A 81 -11.25 1.04 -24.61
CA PRO A 81 -12.59 1.65 -24.63
C PRO A 81 -13.72 0.78 -24.11
N LEU A 82 -13.59 -0.55 -24.23
CA LEU A 82 -14.55 -1.53 -23.72
C LEU A 82 -14.84 -1.37 -22.21
N TYR A 83 -13.92 -0.78 -21.43
CA TYR A 83 -14.04 -0.65 -19.97
C TYR A 83 -14.47 0.75 -19.51
N TRP A 84 -14.58 1.73 -20.40
CA TRP A 84 -14.77 3.13 -19.99
C TRP A 84 -16.11 3.35 -19.27
N ASP A 85 -17.19 2.76 -19.79
CA ASP A 85 -18.53 2.91 -19.19
C ASP A 85 -18.61 2.31 -17.79
N VAL A 86 -18.07 1.09 -17.58
CA VAL A 86 -18.10 0.43 -16.26
C VAL A 86 -17.25 1.17 -15.23
N ILE A 87 -16.12 1.76 -15.64
CA ILE A 87 -15.29 2.60 -14.77
C ILE A 87 -16.08 3.86 -14.36
N ALA A 88 -16.73 4.53 -15.32
CA ALA A 88 -17.53 5.71 -15.05
C ALA A 88 -18.75 5.43 -14.17
N GLU A 89 -19.41 4.28 -14.36
CA GLU A 89 -20.52 3.83 -13.51
C GLU A 89 -20.06 3.56 -12.07
N SER A 90 -18.97 2.82 -11.89
CA SER A 90 -18.40 2.51 -10.58
C SER A 90 -18.02 3.79 -9.82
N TRP A 91 -17.42 4.77 -10.51
CA TRP A 91 -17.10 6.08 -9.92
C TRP A 91 -18.36 6.85 -9.48
N ARG A 92 -19.40 6.88 -10.33
CA ARG A 92 -20.68 7.54 -10.01
C ARG A 92 -21.40 6.87 -8.85
N ALA A 93 -21.32 5.54 -8.76
CA ALA A 93 -21.89 4.75 -7.67
C ALA A 93 -21.10 4.87 -6.36
N ARG A 94 -19.88 5.44 -6.40
CA ARG A 94 -18.95 5.52 -5.27
C ARG A 94 -18.63 4.14 -4.69
N ASP A 95 -18.33 3.19 -5.56
CA ASP A 95 -17.92 1.87 -5.13
C ASP A 95 -16.68 1.97 -4.22
N PRO A 96 -16.67 1.25 -3.08
CA PRO A 96 -15.62 1.39 -2.09
C PRO A 96 -14.31 0.72 -2.56
N SER A 97 -13.19 1.35 -2.26
CA SER A 97 -11.89 0.68 -2.25
C SER A 97 -11.68 -0.04 -0.93
N LEU A 98 -11.13 -1.25 -0.97
CA LEU A 98 -10.89 -2.06 0.23
C LEU A 98 -9.58 -1.67 0.92
N TYR A 99 -8.50 -1.53 0.14
CA TYR A 99 -7.15 -1.28 0.63
C TYR A 99 -6.27 -0.73 -0.50
N GLY A 100 -5.28 0.08 -0.14
CA GLY A 100 -4.25 0.58 -1.05
C GLY A 100 -2.89 0.62 -0.35
N ARG A 101 -1.82 0.50 -1.14
CA ARG A 101 -0.43 0.64 -0.68
C ARG A 101 0.26 1.70 -1.52
N MET A 102 1.01 2.59 -0.87
CA MET A 102 1.89 3.55 -1.52
C MET A 102 3.33 3.24 -1.11
N ASP A 103 4.22 3.28 -2.10
CA ASP A 103 5.64 3.06 -1.91
C ASP A 103 6.34 4.43 -1.89
N PHE A 104 7.04 4.74 -0.79
CA PHE A 104 7.77 6.01 -0.56
C PHE A 104 9.28 5.76 -0.47
N ALA A 105 10.07 6.81 -0.73
CA ALA A 105 11.54 6.81 -0.62
C ALA A 105 12.04 7.70 0.53
#